data_AF-A0A966DL06-F1
#
_entry.id   AF-A0A966DL06-F1
#
_cell.length_a   1.000
_cell.length_b   1.000
_cell.length_c   1.000
_cell.angle_alpha   90.00
_cell.angle_beta   90.00
_cell.angle_gamma   90.00
#
_symmetry.space_group_name_H-M   'P 1'
#
loop_
_entity.id
_entity.type
_entity.pdbx_description
1 polymer ?
#
loop_
_entity_poly.entity_id
_entity_poly.type
_entity_poly.pdbx_seq_one_letter_code
_entity_poly.pdbx_strand_id
1 'polypeptide(L)'
;MNDELEAIYGHALQLLVTHLIKNAYRKIPAPVLEGALDFESHSWNKQDAAAKRARVRDIAAHTVAPSDIHRHFEAYPHPFSKKSFAKFLATQAQYAEALGT
;
A
#
# COMPACT_ATOMS: atom_id res chain seq x y z
N MET A 1 0.57 -9.96 17.05
CA MET A 1 0.40 -8.49 17.08
C MET A 1 -0.34 -8.15 15.80
N ASN A 2 -1.50 -7.50 15.87
CA ASN A 2 -2.10 -6.78 14.75
C ASN A 2 -2.69 -7.54 13.54
N ASP A 3 -3.32 -8.71 13.72
CA ASP A 3 -4.06 -9.34 12.60
C ASP A 3 -5.10 -8.38 11.99
N GLU A 4 -5.75 -7.55 12.82
CA GLU A 4 -6.70 -6.53 12.36
C GLU A 4 -6.02 -5.41 11.57
N LEU A 5 -4.94 -4.81 12.07
CA LEU A 5 -4.22 -3.75 11.34
C LEU A 5 -3.54 -4.27 10.07
N GLU A 6 -3.05 -5.52 10.08
CA GLU A 6 -2.51 -6.21 8.91
C GLU A 6 -3.59 -6.44 7.85
N ALA A 7 -4.77 -6.91 8.24
CA ALA A 7 -5.90 -7.09 7.33
C ALA A 7 -6.39 -5.75 6.74
N ILE A 8 -6.47 -4.70 7.56
CA ILE A 8 -6.84 -3.35 7.13
C ILE A 8 -5.81 -2.81 6.13
N TYR A 9 -4.53 -2.95 6.43
CA TYR A 9 -3.44 -2.54 5.54
C TYR A 9 -3.46 -3.31 4.21
N GLY A 10 -3.58 -4.63 4.26
CA GLY A 10 -3.65 -5.48 3.07
C GLY A 10 -4.82 -5.13 2.16
N HIS A 11 -6.00 -4.93 2.74
CA HIS A 11 -7.18 -4.48 1.99
C HIS A 11 -6.96 -3.09 1.36
N ALA A 12 -6.37 -2.15 2.10
CA ALA A 12 -6.09 -0.82 1.57
C ALA A 12 -5.05 -0.85 0.43
N LEU A 13 -4.05 -1.71 0.51
CA LEU A 13 -3.05 -1.92 -0.54
C LEU A 13 -3.67 -2.52 -1.81
N GLN A 14 -4.56 -3.50 -1.67
CA GLN A 14 -5.32 -4.06 -2.79
C GLN A 14 -6.22 -3.00 -3.47
N LEU A 15 -6.87 -2.16 -2.68
CA LEU A 15 -7.64 -1.03 -3.21
C LEU A 15 -6.76 -0.02 -3.96
N LEU A 16 -5.59 0.32 -3.41
CA LEU A 16 -4.62 1.17 -4.10
C LEU A 16 -4.27 0.60 -5.48
N VAL A 17 -3.86 -0.67 -5.55
CA VAL A 17 -3.52 -1.32 -6.82
C VAL A 17 -4.70 -1.33 -7.79
N THR A 18 -5.91 -1.62 -7.30
CA THR A 18 -7.14 -1.56 -8.12
C THR A 18 -7.36 -0.18 -8.71
N HIS A 19 -7.17 0.88 -7.92
CA HIS A 19 -7.29 2.26 -8.40
C HIS A 19 -6.19 2.62 -9.41
N LEU A 20 -4.95 2.20 -9.18
CA LEU A 20 -3.86 2.42 -10.13
C LEU A 20 -4.15 1.76 -11.49
N ILE A 21 -4.70 0.54 -11.50
CA ILE A 21 -5.12 -0.16 -12.72
C ILE A 21 -6.27 0.59 -13.40
N LYS A 22 -7.34 0.93 -12.64
CA LYS A 22 -8.52 1.64 -13.18
C LYS A 22 -8.18 3.01 -13.75
N ASN A 23 -7.20 3.68 -13.18
CA ASN A 23 -6.75 5.00 -13.60
C ASN A 23 -5.69 4.94 -14.72
N ALA A 24 -5.43 3.76 -15.30
CA ALA A 24 -4.41 3.51 -16.31
C ALA A 24 -3.02 4.07 -15.90
N TYR A 25 -2.66 3.91 -14.62
CA TYR A 25 -1.37 4.38 -14.12
C TYR A 25 -0.23 3.65 -14.86
N ARG A 26 0.63 4.43 -15.52
CA ARG A 26 1.66 4.01 -16.47
C ARG A 26 2.35 2.67 -16.17
N LYS A 27 2.86 2.50 -14.95
CA LYS A 27 3.61 1.33 -14.51
C LYS A 27 3.56 1.24 -12.99
N ILE A 28 2.81 0.28 -12.47
CA ILE A 28 2.75 0.03 -11.03
C ILE A 28 4.12 -0.52 -10.59
N PRO A 29 4.78 0.10 -9.58
CA PRO A 29 6.05 -0.40 -9.06
C PRO A 29 5.91 -1.83 -8.53
N ALA A 30 6.92 -2.68 -8.81
CA ALA A 30 6.91 -4.08 -8.42
C ALA A 30 6.67 -4.28 -6.91
N PRO A 31 7.29 -3.51 -5.98
CA PRO A 31 7.03 -3.70 -4.55
C PRO A 31 5.57 -3.49 -4.14
N VAL A 32 4.87 -2.55 -4.80
CA VAL A 32 3.46 -2.25 -4.55
C VAL A 32 2.57 -3.38 -5.06
N LEU A 33 2.84 -3.87 -6.26
CA LEU A 33 2.08 -4.97 -6.87
C LEU A 33 2.33 -6.29 -6.13
N GLU A 34 3.60 -6.64 -5.87
CA GLU A 34 3.97 -7.85 -5.14
C GLU A 34 3.39 -7.85 -3.72
N GLY A 35 3.43 -6.72 -3.02
CA GLY A 35 2.80 -6.61 -1.70
C GLY A 35 1.30 -6.92 -1.76
N ALA A 36 0.57 -6.41 -2.77
CA ALA A 36 -0.85 -6.71 -2.93
C ALA A 36 -1.11 -8.20 -3.24
N LEU A 37 -0.28 -8.80 -4.10
CA LEU A 37 -0.35 -10.23 -4.45
C LEU A 37 0.03 -11.13 -3.27
N ASP A 38 0.93 -10.68 -2.40
CA ASP A 38 1.32 -11.41 -1.20
C ASP A 38 0.14 -11.53 -0.22
N PHE A 39 -0.70 -10.49 -0.12
CA PHE A 39 -1.96 -10.54 0.64
C PHE A 39 -3.00 -11.44 -0.03
N GLU A 40 -3.15 -11.36 -1.36
CA GLU A 40 -4.10 -12.18 -2.12
C GLU A 40 -3.78 -13.68 -2.05
N SER A 41 -2.49 -14.04 -2.13
CA SER A 41 -2.02 -15.43 -2.08
C SER A 41 -1.84 -15.97 -0.66
N HIS A 42 -2.14 -15.17 0.37
CA HIS A 42 -1.84 -15.46 1.77
C HIS A 42 -0.36 -15.76 2.06
N SER A 43 0.55 -15.36 1.16
CA SER A 43 2.00 -15.48 1.37
C SER A 43 2.50 -14.49 2.43
N TRP A 44 1.82 -13.35 2.57
CA TRP A 44 2.17 -12.30 3.55
C TRP A 44 2.28 -12.85 4.98
N ASN A 45 1.35 -13.73 5.36
CA ASN A 45 1.30 -14.35 6.69
C ASN A 45 2.50 -15.27 6.98
N LYS A 46 3.20 -15.71 5.93
CA LYS A 46 4.38 -16.59 6.02
C LYS A 46 5.68 -15.78 6.12
N GLN A 47 5.64 -14.47 5.90
CA GLN A 47 6.80 -13.61 6.01
C GLN A 47 7.12 -13.32 7.47
N ASP A 48 8.41 -13.32 7.81
CA ASP A 48 8.86 -12.87 9.12
C ASP A 48 8.73 -11.34 9.27
N ALA A 49 8.88 -10.84 10.50
CA ALA A 49 8.74 -9.42 10.78
C ALA A 49 9.80 -8.55 10.06
N ALA A 50 10.99 -9.08 9.76
CA ALA A 50 12.03 -8.32 9.07
C ALA A 50 11.67 -8.15 7.57
N ALA A 51 11.18 -9.20 6.93
CA ALA A 51 10.66 -9.19 5.56
C ALA A 51 9.45 -8.25 5.44
N LYS A 52 8.49 -8.31 6.37
CA LYS A 52 7.35 -7.39 6.42
C LYS A 52 7.77 -5.93 6.52
N ARG A 53 8.71 -5.60 7.42
CA ARG A 53 9.27 -4.24 7.55
C ARG A 53 9.94 -3.76 6.26
N ALA A 54 10.75 -4.61 5.64
CA ALA A 54 11.43 -4.29 4.39
C ALA A 54 10.41 -3.99 3.29
N ARG A 55 9.40 -4.86 3.12
CA ARG A 55 8.35 -4.69 2.13
C ARG A 55 7.52 -3.42 2.35
N VAL A 56 7.12 -3.14 3.59
CA VAL A 56 6.38 -1.89 3.92
C VAL A 56 7.22 -0.65 3.61
N ARG A 57 8.53 -0.68 3.87
CA ARG A 57 9.45 0.40 3.53
C ARG A 57 9.59 0.60 2.02
N ASP A 58 9.72 -0.48 1.27
CA ASP A 58 9.82 -0.43 -0.20
C ASP A 58 8.53 0.10 -0.82
N ILE A 59 7.36 -0.31 -0.31
CA ILE A 59 6.07 0.25 -0.71
C ILE A 59 6.02 1.75 -0.40
N ALA A 60 6.48 2.17 0.78
CA ALA A 60 6.52 3.58 1.19
C ALA A 60 7.33 4.47 0.25
N ALA A 61 8.47 3.99 -0.23
CA ALA A 61 9.32 4.71 -1.18
C ALA A 61 8.59 5.06 -2.49
N HIS A 62 7.53 4.33 -2.82
CA HIS A 62 6.74 4.52 -4.02
C HIS A 62 5.38 5.21 -3.80
N THR A 63 4.90 5.34 -2.55
CA THR A 63 3.56 5.84 -2.26
C THR A 63 3.54 7.11 -1.41
N VAL A 64 4.50 7.30 -0.51
CA VAL A 64 4.58 8.49 0.34
C VAL A 64 5.09 9.67 -0.49
N ALA A 65 4.72 10.90 -0.13
CA ALA A 65 5.24 12.10 -0.78
C ALA A 65 6.78 12.15 -0.64
N PRO A 66 7.53 12.54 -1.70
CA PRO A 66 7.08 13.11 -2.97
C PRO A 66 7.00 12.09 -4.15
N SER A 67 6.50 10.87 -3.94
CA SER A 67 6.46 9.83 -4.99
C SER A 67 5.53 10.15 -6.18
N ASP A 68 5.75 9.45 -7.29
CA ASP A 68 4.91 9.56 -8.49
C ASP A 68 3.47 9.12 -8.27
N ILE A 69 3.24 8.08 -7.46
CA ILE A 69 1.89 7.64 -7.11
C ILE A 69 1.19 8.72 -6.30
N HIS A 70 1.90 9.33 -5.34
CA HIS A 70 1.36 10.43 -4.54
C HIS A 70 0.88 11.58 -5.44
N ARG A 71 1.76 12.06 -6.33
CA ARG A 71 1.45 13.13 -7.29
C ARG A 71 0.29 12.77 -8.21
N HIS A 72 0.21 11.51 -8.66
CA HIS A 72 -0.90 11.04 -9.48
C HIS A 72 -2.25 11.17 -8.75
N PHE A 73 -2.34 10.68 -7.51
CA PHE A 73 -3.58 10.78 -6.74
C PHE A 73 -3.91 12.21 -6.31
N GLU A 74 -2.91 13.05 -6.02
CA GLU A 74 -3.12 14.49 -5.77
C GLU A 74 -3.75 15.20 -6.98
N ALA A 75 -3.25 14.91 -8.19
CA ALA A 75 -3.78 15.49 -9.42
C ALA A 75 -5.10 14.84 -9.89
N TYR A 76 -5.45 13.65 -9.40
CA TYR A 76 -6.60 12.91 -9.90
C TYR A 76 -7.94 13.60 -9.57
N PRO A 77 -8.87 13.76 -10.52
CA PRO A 77 -10.09 14.55 -10.31
C PRO A 77 -11.12 13.87 -9.40
N HIS A 78 -11.09 12.53 -9.28
CA HIS A 78 -12.13 11.80 -8.55
C HIS A 78 -11.90 11.80 -7.03
N PRO A 79 -12.83 12.38 -6.23
CA PRO A 79 -12.67 12.51 -4.78
C PRO A 79 -12.63 11.16 -4.06
N PHE A 80 -13.35 10.17 -4.57
CA PHE A 80 -13.33 8.81 -4.02
C PHE A 80 -11.93 8.18 -4.08
N SER A 81 -11.24 8.29 -5.22
CA SER A 81 -9.87 7.76 -5.37
C SER A 81 -8.89 8.45 -4.44
N LYS A 82 -9.03 9.78 -4.25
CA LYS A 82 -8.25 10.54 -3.27
C LYS A 82 -8.48 10.06 -1.84
N LYS A 83 -9.75 9.86 -1.45
CA LYS A 83 -10.10 9.35 -0.12
C LYS A 83 -9.56 7.94 0.11
N SER A 84 -9.66 7.05 -0.87
CA SER A 84 -9.07 5.71 -0.82
C SER A 84 -7.55 5.76 -0.62
N PHE A 85 -6.87 6.63 -1.36
CA PHE A 85 -5.42 6.80 -1.23
C PHE A 85 -5.01 7.37 0.13
N ALA A 86 -5.73 8.39 0.63
CA ALA A 86 -5.48 8.93 1.98
C ALA A 86 -5.69 7.86 3.07
N LYS A 87 -6.73 7.02 2.93
CA LYS A 87 -6.96 5.88 3.83
C LYS A 87 -5.80 4.89 3.77
N PHE A 88 -5.32 4.57 2.57
CA PHE A 88 -4.14 3.72 2.40
C PHE A 88 -2.92 4.30 3.15
N LEU A 89 -2.58 5.57 2.94
CA LEU A 89 -1.45 6.21 3.62
C LEU A 89 -1.57 6.15 5.15
N ALA A 90 -2.77 6.39 5.69
CA ALA A 90 -3.01 6.30 7.13
C ALA A 90 -2.80 4.87 7.67
N THR A 91 -3.35 3.86 6.98
CA THR A 91 -3.20 2.46 7.40
C THR A 91 -1.77 1.96 7.26
N GLN A 92 -1.04 2.43 6.24
CA GLN A 92 0.37 2.13 6.05
C GLN A 92 1.22 2.71 7.19
N ALA A 93 0.95 3.95 7.62
CA ALA A 93 1.65 4.56 8.76
C ALA A 93 1.41 3.78 10.06
N GLN A 94 0.15 3.45 10.36
CA GLN A 94 -0.22 2.65 11.55
C GLN A 94 0.43 1.27 11.54
N TYR A 95 0.45 0.60 10.39
CA TYR A 95 1.05 -0.72 10.27
C TYR A 95 2.58 -0.68 10.32
N ALA A 96 3.22 0.34 9.73
CA ALA A 96 4.66 0.56 9.83
C ALA A 96 5.09 0.80 11.29
N GLU A 97 4.38 1.66 12.01
CA GLU A 97 4.61 1.94 13.43
C GLU A 97 4.46 0.67 14.27
N ALA A 98 3.41 -0.11 14.02
CA ALA A 98 3.23 -1.40 14.68
C ALA A 98 4.37 -2.37 14.39
N LEU A 99 4.89 -2.43 13.17
CA LEU A 99 6.04 -3.25 12.88
C LEU A 99 7.32 -2.74 13.56
N GLY A 100 7.36 -1.50 14.08
CA GLY A 100 8.54 -0.85 14.63
C GLY A 100 9.44 -0.31 13.52
N THR A 101 8.81 0.26 12.48
CA THR A 101 9.44 0.83 11.28
C THR A 101 9.19 2.32 11.17
#